data_AF-A0A085MTX4-F1
#
_entry.id   AF-A0A085MTX4-F1
#
_cell.length_a   1.000
_cell.length_b   1.000
_cell.length_c   1.000
_cell.angle_alpha   90.00
_cell.angle_beta   90.00
_cell.angle_gamma   90.00
#
_symmetry.space_group_name_H-M   'P 1'
#
loop_
_entity.id
_entity.type
_entity.pdbx_description
1 polymer ?
#
loop_
_entity_poly.entity_id
_entity_poly.type
_entity_poly.pdbx_seq_one_letter_code
_entity_poly.pdbx_strand_id
1 'polypeptide(L)'
;MSARQQNTLVVSRWVLPSKNVLNDELALDQRKVFESSVFGTKDQKYEFKLVLNIAEKKFRLVVMKCAEPALFGFRLMLLGLYNHRIRRIMPDFRMPDNVWLLFETENFDPAFEELVIVCNVEIKACDLFRVIYPPRPRNGQTEP
;
A
#
# COMPACT_ATOMS: atom_id res chain seq x y z
N MET A 1 6.90 25.08 23.07
CA MET A 1 5.58 24.42 23.21
C MET A 1 5.48 23.34 22.15
N SER A 2 5.55 22.07 22.55
CA SER A 2 5.53 20.95 21.60
C SER A 2 4.09 20.73 21.13
N ALA A 3 3.79 21.07 19.88
CA ALA A 3 2.52 20.74 19.27
C ALA A 3 2.37 19.21 19.29
N ARG A 4 1.27 18.70 19.86
CA ARG A 4 0.95 17.27 19.78
C ARG A 4 0.93 16.90 18.30
N GLN A 5 1.90 16.11 17.86
CA GLN A 5 1.97 15.60 16.50
C GLN A 5 0.72 14.73 16.29
N GLN A 6 -0.28 15.28 15.60
CA GLN A 6 -1.55 14.60 15.37
C GLN A 6 -1.37 13.72 14.13
N ASN A 7 -1.32 12.41 14.33
CA ASN A 7 -1.17 11.46 13.23
C ASN A 7 -2.37 11.59 12.29
N THR A 8 -2.10 11.72 11.00
CA THR A 8 -3.17 11.78 9.98
C THR A 8 -3.50 10.38 9.51
N LEU A 9 -4.77 10.00 9.49
CA LEU A 9 -5.22 8.68 9.04
C LEU A 9 -5.96 8.79 7.71
N VAL A 10 -5.53 8.00 6.72
CA VAL A 10 -6.22 7.83 5.44
C VAL A 10 -6.71 6.39 5.32
N VAL A 11 -7.97 6.23 4.96
CA VAL A 11 -8.61 4.91 4.80
C VAL A 11 -9.14 4.77 3.37
N SER A 12 -8.87 3.63 2.75
CA SER A 12 -9.37 3.28 1.43
C SER A 12 -9.95 1.86 1.45
N ARG A 13 -11.09 1.68 0.79
CA ARG A 13 -11.73 0.38 0.57
C ARG A 13 -11.63 0.05 -0.92
N TRP A 14 -11.05 -1.10 -1.22
CA TRP A 14 -10.86 -1.60 -2.57
C TRP A 14 -11.46 -3.00 -2.71
N VAL A 15 -12.19 -3.25 -3.79
CA VAL A 15 -12.94 -4.48 -4.01
C VAL A 15 -12.49 -5.11 -5.32
N LEU A 16 -12.15 -6.39 -5.28
CA LEU A 16 -11.74 -7.18 -6.44
C LEU A 16 -12.69 -8.37 -6.63
N PRO A 17 -13.43 -8.45 -7.75
CA PRO A 17 -14.29 -9.60 -8.04
C PRO A 17 -13.49 -10.89 -8.20
N SER A 18 -14.03 -12.01 -7.73
CA SER A 18 -13.42 -13.36 -7.77
C SER A 18 -12.94 -13.75 -9.16
N LYS A 19 -13.78 -13.52 -10.18
CA LYS A 19 -13.48 -13.80 -11.59
C LYS A 19 -12.22 -13.10 -12.13
N ASN A 20 -11.78 -12.02 -11.48
CA ASN A 20 -10.57 -11.31 -11.88
C ASN A 20 -9.33 -11.87 -11.19
N VAL A 21 -9.50 -12.36 -9.95
CA VAL A 21 -8.44 -12.75 -9.02
C VAL A 21 -8.11 -14.24 -9.11
N LEU A 22 -9.12 -15.07 -9.40
CA LEU A 22 -9.01 -16.52 -9.45
C LEU A 22 -8.72 -17.01 -10.87
N ASN A 23 -8.06 -18.17 -10.97
CA ASN A 23 -7.98 -18.97 -12.18
C ASN A 23 -9.16 -19.95 -12.27
N ASP A 24 -9.21 -20.75 -13.34
CA ASP A 24 -10.27 -21.74 -13.58
C ASP A 24 -10.28 -22.87 -12.53
N GLU A 25 -9.20 -23.04 -11.78
CA GLU A 25 -9.05 -24.01 -10.67
C GLU A 25 -9.48 -23.40 -9.32
N LEU A 26 -10.04 -22.19 -9.31
CA LEU A 26 -10.44 -21.43 -8.10
C LEU A 26 -9.27 -21.09 -7.16
N ALA A 27 -8.04 -21.09 -7.69
CA ALA A 27 -6.84 -20.62 -7.00
C ALA A 27 -6.49 -19.19 -7.41
N LEU A 28 -5.74 -18.47 -6.57
CA LEU A 28 -5.22 -17.13 -6.94
C LEU A 28 -4.37 -17.20 -8.21
N ASP A 29 -4.74 -16.44 -9.24
CA ASP A 29 -3.99 -16.37 -10.51
C ASP A 29 -2.68 -15.58 -10.30
N GLN A 30 -1.57 -16.32 -10.21
CA GLN A 30 -0.23 -15.78 -9.95
C GLN A 30 0.24 -14.77 -11.01
N ARG A 31 -0.37 -14.75 -12.20
CA ARG A 31 0.01 -13.83 -13.28
C ARG A 31 -0.56 -12.42 -13.09
N LYS A 32 -1.46 -12.23 -12.12
CA LYS A 32 -2.18 -10.97 -11.95
C LYS A 32 -1.44 -10.00 -11.04
N VAL A 33 -1.44 -8.74 -11.49
CA VAL A 33 -1.09 -7.56 -10.70
C VAL A 33 -2.27 -6.60 -10.78
N PHE A 34 -2.68 -6.08 -9.64
CA PHE A 34 -3.80 -5.16 -9.53
C PHE A 34 -3.36 -3.83 -8.93
N GLU A 35 -3.99 -2.76 -9.38
CA GLU A 35 -3.79 -1.41 -8.86
C GLU A 35 -5.12 -0.82 -8.40
N SER A 36 -5.13 -0.20 -7.22
CA SER A 36 -6.27 0.58 -6.76
C SER A 36 -6.37 1.92 -7.49
N SER A 37 -7.54 2.55 -7.38
CA SER A 37 -7.65 4.00 -7.60
C SER A 37 -6.73 4.77 -6.64
N VAL A 38 -6.34 5.98 -7.02
CA VAL A 38 -5.56 6.88 -6.15
C VAL A 38 -6.44 7.34 -4.99
N PHE A 39 -5.87 7.39 -3.79
CA PHE A 39 -6.52 7.87 -2.57
C PHE A 39 -5.53 8.68 -1.73
N GLY A 40 -6.00 9.57 -0.87
CA GLY A 40 -5.12 10.49 -0.18
C GLY A 40 -5.81 11.34 0.88
N THR A 41 -5.07 12.30 1.41
CA THR A 41 -5.60 13.30 2.35
C THR A 41 -6.51 14.29 1.64
N LYS A 42 -7.49 14.86 2.35
CA LYS A 42 -8.44 15.84 1.78
C LYS A 42 -7.76 17.10 1.25
N ASP A 43 -6.68 17.52 1.90
CA ASP A 43 -5.84 18.65 1.51
C ASP A 43 -4.86 18.32 0.37
N GLN A 44 -4.90 17.09 -0.16
CA GLN A 44 -4.05 16.58 -1.23
C GLN A 44 -2.54 16.69 -0.94
N LYS A 45 -2.13 16.80 0.33
CA LYS A 45 -0.71 16.79 0.69
C LYS A 45 -0.06 15.42 0.48
N TYR A 46 -0.83 14.34 0.65
CA TYR A 46 -0.36 12.98 0.48
C TYR A 46 -1.32 12.18 -0.40
N GLU A 47 -0.78 11.46 -1.38
CA GLU A 47 -1.53 10.60 -2.28
C GLU A 47 -0.85 9.24 -2.42
N PHE A 48 -1.66 8.21 -2.50
CA PHE A 48 -1.25 6.82 -2.48
C PHE A 48 -1.99 6.02 -3.54
N LYS A 49 -1.38 4.91 -3.93
CA LYS A 49 -2.00 3.82 -4.67
C LYS A 49 -1.61 2.51 -4.00
N LEU A 50 -2.53 1.56 -3.93
CA LEU A 50 -2.25 0.21 -3.46
C LEU A 50 -2.03 -0.70 -4.67
N VAL A 51 -0.92 -1.45 -4.65
CA VAL A 51 -0.60 -2.45 -5.67
C VAL A 51 -0.60 -3.82 -5.02
N LEU A 52 -1.35 -4.76 -5.59
CA LEU A 52 -1.33 -6.17 -5.21
C LEU A 52 -0.62 -6.96 -6.31
N ASN A 53 0.50 -7.58 -5.96
CA ASN A 53 1.17 -8.59 -6.79
C ASN A 53 0.89 -9.97 -6.20
N ILE A 54 0.15 -10.82 -6.94
CA ILE A 54 -0.23 -12.15 -6.46
C ILE A 54 0.98 -13.09 -6.40
N ALA A 55 1.83 -13.11 -7.44
CA ALA A 55 3.03 -13.94 -7.49
C ALA A 55 3.97 -13.70 -6.29
N GLU A 56 4.20 -12.43 -5.97
CA GLU A 56 5.05 -12.05 -4.84
C GLU A 56 4.34 -12.15 -3.48
N LYS A 57 3.03 -12.46 -3.49
CA LYS A 57 2.14 -12.41 -2.32
C LYS A 57 2.31 -11.10 -1.55
N LYS A 58 2.34 -9.98 -2.28
CA LYS A 58 2.79 -8.68 -1.75
C LYS A 58 1.81 -7.58 -2.08
N PHE A 59 1.49 -6.80 -1.06
CA PHE A 59 0.87 -5.50 -1.19
C PHE A 59 1.92 -4.41 -1.04
N ARG A 60 1.97 -3.48 -1.98
CA ARG A 60 2.82 -2.29 -1.92
C ARG A 60 1.96 -1.04 -1.85
N LEU A 61 2.22 -0.19 -0.86
CA LEU A 61 1.71 1.17 -0.87
C LEU A 61 2.68 2.03 -1.69
N VAL A 62 2.22 2.52 -2.84
CA VAL A 62 2.98 3.44 -3.67
C VAL A 62 2.62 4.85 -3.26
N VAL A 63 3.60 5.61 -2.77
CA VAL A 63 3.43 7.02 -2.42
C VAL A 63 3.57 7.85 -3.70
N MET A 64 2.45 8.35 -4.21
CA MET A 64 2.39 9.13 -5.45
C MET A 64 2.77 10.61 -5.21
N LYS A 65 2.35 11.14 -4.06
CA LYS A 65 2.61 12.52 -3.63
C LYS A 65 2.91 12.54 -2.14
N CYS A 66 3.93 13.30 -1.78
CA CYS A 66 4.38 13.48 -0.40
C CYS A 66 4.87 14.92 -0.25
N ALA A 67 3.96 15.83 0.14
CA ALA A 67 4.26 17.27 0.19
C ALA A 67 5.28 17.63 1.29
N GLU A 68 5.33 16.84 2.36
CA GLU A 68 6.23 17.03 3.51
C GLU A 68 6.87 15.69 3.88
N PRO A 69 8.12 15.66 4.38
CA PRO A 69 8.74 14.42 4.85
C PRO A 69 7.88 13.74 5.90
N ALA A 70 7.56 12.46 5.68
CA ALA A 70 6.72 11.69 6.58
C ALA A 70 7.10 10.21 6.58
N LEU A 71 6.76 9.54 7.68
CA LEU A 71 6.73 8.09 7.79
C LEU A 71 5.29 7.58 7.66
N PHE A 72 5.14 6.41 7.06
CA PHE A 72 3.85 5.81 6.78
C PHE A 72 3.65 4.51 7.54
N GLY A 73 2.61 4.48 8.36
CA GLY A 73 2.08 3.29 9.02
C GLY A 73 1.06 2.61 8.14
N PHE A 74 1.46 1.53 7.47
CA PHE A 74 0.64 0.85 6.47
C PHE A 74 0.03 -0.43 7.06
N ARG A 75 -1.30 -0.50 7.12
CA ARG A 75 -2.04 -1.65 7.67
C ARG A 75 -3.16 -2.07 6.72
N LEU A 76 -3.26 -3.36 6.48
CA LEU A 76 -4.31 -3.97 5.68
C LEU A 76 -5.21 -4.87 6.52
N MET A 77 -6.48 -4.90 6.13
CA MET A 77 -7.46 -5.90 6.50
C MET A 77 -8.04 -6.48 5.21
N LEU A 78 -8.04 -7.81 5.11
CA LEU A 78 -8.54 -8.55 3.95
C LEU A 78 -9.78 -9.33 4.38
N LEU A 79 -10.83 -9.29 3.57
CA LEU A 79 -12.12 -9.91 3.86
C LEU A 79 -12.67 -10.59 2.60
N GLY A 80 -13.54 -11.59 2.78
CA GLY A 80 -14.24 -12.27 1.69
C GLY A 80 -13.53 -13.53 1.22
N LEU A 81 -13.14 -13.56 -0.07
CA LEU A 81 -12.70 -14.75 -0.83
C LEU A 81 -11.77 -15.75 -0.13
N TYR A 82 -10.90 -15.30 0.78
CA TYR A 82 -10.16 -16.21 1.64
C TYR A 82 -10.10 -15.68 3.07
N ASN A 83 -9.87 -16.60 4.01
CA ASN A 83 -9.20 -16.25 5.26
C ASN A 83 -7.74 -15.90 4.93
N HIS A 84 -7.29 -14.73 5.38
CA HIS A 84 -5.96 -14.24 5.06
C HIS A 84 -5.21 -13.83 6.31
N ARG A 85 -3.88 -13.99 6.24
CA ARG A 85 -2.96 -13.49 7.25
C ARG A 85 -2.00 -12.48 6.62
N ILE A 86 -1.93 -11.29 7.20
CA ILE A 86 -0.90 -10.31 6.86
C ILE A 86 0.33 -10.56 7.72
N ARG A 87 1.50 -10.74 7.09
CA ARG A 87 2.78 -10.88 7.78
C ARG A 87 3.33 -9.49 8.14
N ARG A 88 3.56 -9.23 9.43
CA ARG A 88 4.00 -7.94 9.96
C ARG A 88 5.31 -8.06 10.78
N ILE A 89 6.36 -8.65 10.22
CA ILE A 89 7.66 -8.85 10.90
C ILE A 89 8.51 -7.55 10.88
N MET A 90 7.88 -6.38 10.80
CA MET A 90 8.55 -5.13 10.39
C MET A 90 8.02 -3.95 11.21
N PRO A 91 8.85 -2.93 11.53
CA PRO A 91 8.40 -1.77 12.28
C PRO A 91 7.23 -1.07 11.59
N ASP A 92 6.31 -0.59 12.41
CA ASP A 92 5.01 -0.09 12.00
C ASP A 92 5.09 1.05 10.98
N PHE A 93 6.15 1.87 11.02
CA PHE A 93 6.32 3.06 10.19
C PHE A 93 7.50 2.94 9.24
N ARG A 94 7.28 3.31 7.97
CA ARG A 94 8.25 3.15 6.88
C ARG A 94 8.44 4.44 6.08
N MET A 95 9.63 4.60 5.52
CA MET A 95 9.90 5.60 4.48
C MET A 95 9.11 5.28 3.20
N PRO A 96 8.73 6.29 2.38
CA PRO A 96 7.92 6.11 1.19
C PRO A 96 8.37 4.98 0.25
N ASP A 97 9.68 4.76 0.11
CA ASP A 97 10.23 3.77 -0.82
C ASP A 97 10.04 2.32 -0.35
N ASN A 98 9.79 2.09 0.94
CA ASN A 98 9.80 0.77 1.56
C ASN A 98 8.50 0.44 2.32
N VAL A 99 7.34 0.80 1.74
CA VAL A 99 6.03 0.55 2.34
C VAL A 99 5.35 -0.64 1.65
N TRP A 100 5.53 -1.84 2.19
CA TRP A 100 4.89 -3.06 1.69
C TRP A 100 4.59 -4.07 2.81
N LEU A 101 3.67 -4.98 2.51
CA LEU A 101 3.25 -6.09 3.38
C LEU A 101 3.15 -7.37 2.56
N LEU A 102 3.56 -8.49 3.16
CA LEU A 102 3.29 -9.81 2.60
C LEU A 102 1.99 -10.34 3.15
N PHE A 103 1.30 -11.15 2.34
CA PHE A 103 0.08 -11.84 2.75
C PHE A 103 0.18 -13.33 2.47
N GLU A 104 -0.65 -14.10 3.16
CA GLU A 104 -0.89 -15.50 2.88
C GLU A 104 -2.39 -15.77 2.90
N THR A 105 -2.81 -16.69 2.05
CA THR A 105 -4.15 -17.26 2.06
C THR A 105 -4.13 -18.52 2.91
N GLU A 106 -5.15 -18.71 3.74
CA GLU A 106 -5.32 -19.91 4.55
C GLU A 106 -6.41 -20.80 3.95
N ASN A 107 -7.65 -20.32 3.91
CA ASN A 107 -8.81 -21.09 3.47
C ASN A 107 -9.61 -20.31 2.44
N PHE A 108 -9.90 -20.93 1.28
CA PHE A 108 -10.84 -20.40 0.30
C PHE A 108 -12.26 -20.48 0.84
N ASP A 109 -13.02 -19.39 0.72
CA ASP A 109 -14.44 -19.37 1.07
C ASP A 109 -15.29 -19.12 -0.19
N PRO A 110 -15.92 -20.16 -0.76
CA PRO A 110 -16.72 -20.05 -1.97
C PRO A 110 -18.02 -19.27 -1.78
N ALA A 111 -18.42 -18.96 -0.53
CA ALA A 111 -19.61 -18.15 -0.28
C ALA A 111 -19.40 -16.66 -0.60
N PHE A 112 -18.15 -16.23 -0.81
CA PHE A 112 -17.82 -14.85 -1.13
C PHE A 112 -17.36 -14.70 -2.58
N GLU A 113 -17.94 -13.75 -3.30
CA GLU A 113 -17.60 -13.47 -4.70
C GLU A 113 -16.56 -12.35 -4.86
N GLU A 114 -16.05 -11.80 -3.75
CA GLU A 114 -15.18 -10.63 -3.76
C GLU A 114 -14.05 -10.74 -2.73
N LEU A 115 -12.88 -10.23 -3.09
CA LEU A 115 -11.80 -9.91 -2.18
C LEU A 115 -11.92 -8.43 -1.83
N VAL A 116 -12.25 -8.14 -0.57
CA VAL A 116 -12.33 -6.77 -0.07
C VAL A 116 -11.07 -6.45 0.71
N ILE A 117 -10.40 -5.38 0.30
CA ILE A 117 -9.15 -4.89 0.87
C ILE A 117 -9.41 -3.53 1.51
N VAL A 118 -9.28 -3.45 2.83
CA VAL A 118 -9.33 -2.18 3.57
C VAL A 118 -7.91 -1.78 3.92
N CYS A 119 -7.50 -0.64 3.38
CA CYS A 119 -6.18 -0.06 3.54
C CYS A 119 -6.24 1.13 4.50
N ASN A 120 -5.44 1.08 5.55
CA ASN A 120 -5.24 2.16 6.50
C ASN A 120 -3.80 2.65 6.38
N VAL A 121 -3.63 3.95 6.15
CA VAL A 121 -2.34 4.63 6.10
C VAL A 121 -2.31 5.69 7.17
N GLU A 122 -1.49 5.47 8.19
CA GLU A 122 -1.18 6.43 9.24
C GLU A 122 0.03 7.24 8.80
N ILE A 123 -0.06 8.57 8.85
CA ILE A 123 0.98 9.48 8.38
C ILE A 123 1.53 10.21 9.59
N LYS A 124 2.84 10.06 9.79
CA LYS A 124 3.59 10.78 10.81
C LYS A 124 4.56 11.73 10.12
N ALA A 125 4.18 13.01 10.07
CA ALA A 125 5.07 14.07 9.58
C ALA A 125 6.36 14.07 10.41
N CYS A 126 7.49 14.27 9.75
CA CYS A 126 8.80 14.26 10.37
C CYS A 126 9.35 15.68 10.37
N ASP A 127 9.42 16.29 11.55
CA ASP A 127 10.04 17.61 11.73
C ASP A 127 11.59 17.54 11.68
N LEU A 128 12.17 16.33 11.65
CA LEU A 128 13.59 16.08 11.93
C LEU A 128 14.38 15.35 10.83
N PHE A 129 13.76 14.96 9.70
CA PHE A 129 14.48 14.28 8.62
C PHE A 129 14.35 15.04 7.30
N ARG A 130 15.40 15.81 6.95
CA ARG A 130 15.61 16.24 5.56
C ARG A 130 15.95 15.01 4.73
N VAL A 131 14.95 14.45 4.05
CA VAL A 131 15.18 13.47 3.00
C VAL A 131 15.87 14.20 1.86
N ILE A 132 17.18 13.98 1.70
CA ILE A 132 17.90 14.39 0.50
C ILE A 132 17.50 13.38 -0.58
N TYR A 133 16.43 13.67 -1.32
CA TYR A 133 16.25 13.00 -2.60
C TYR A 133 17.42 13.42 -3.49
N PRO A 134 18.17 12.50 -4.10
CA PRO A 134 19.10 12.90 -5.16
C PRO A 134 18.27 13.62 -6.23
N PRO A 135 18.72 14.79 -6.72
CA PRO A 135 18.00 15.49 -7.77
C PRO A 135 17.81 14.55 -8.95
N ARG A 136 16.58 14.49 -9.49
CA ARG A 136 16.32 13.75 -10.72
C ARG A 136 17.35 14.21 -11.77
N PRO A 137 18.05 13.29 -12.45
CA PRO A 137 18.96 13.69 -13.52
C PRO A 137 18.15 14.50 -14.52
N ARG A 138 18.58 15.74 -14.78
CA ARG A 138 18.07 16.52 -15.90
C ARG A 138 18.48 15.75 -17.15
N ASN A 139 17.51 15.37 -17.97
CA ASN A 139 17.76 14.77 -19.29
C ASN A 139 18.85 15.56 -20.01
N GLY A 140 19.97 14.89 -20.37
CA GLY A 140 20.91 15.40 -21.36
C GLY A 140 22.35 15.70 -20.93
N GLN A 141 22.87 15.19 -19.81
CA GLN A 141 24.33 15.22 -19.57
C GLN A 141 24.92 13.81 -19.66
N THR A 142 25.50 13.51 -20.82
CA THR A 142 26.56 12.52 -21.00
C THR A 142 27.77 12.96 -20.18
N GLU A 143 28.18 12.14 -19.21
CA GLU A 143 29.46 12.30 -18.51
C GLU A 143 30.64 11.93 -19.43
N PRO A 144 31.82 12.55 -19.24
CA PRO A 144 33.05 12.29 -20.00
C PRO A 144 33.70 10.93 -19.67
#